data_AF-A0A0Q4PGM8-F1
#
_entry.id   AF-A0A0Q4PGM8-F1
#
_cell.length_a   1.000
_cell.length_b   1.000
_cell.length_c   1.000
_cell.angle_alpha   90.00
_cell.angle_beta   90.00
_cell.angle_gamma   90.00
#
_symmetry.space_group_name_H-M   'P 1'
#
loop_
_entity.id
_entity.type
_entity.pdbx_description
1 polymer ?
#
loop_
_entity_poly.entity_id
_entity_poly.type
_entity_poly.pdbx_seq_one_letter_code
_entity_poly.pdbx_strand_id
1 'polypeptide(L)'
;MGFFWNVVSMLGGATAILLALVGAAYWAFQTFADKWLQSKFDERLEELRHEQTRELEHLRFSISTMMDRTTKLHEREYQTLPQLWEQLSEAWGEVASFISSVQALPDLSRMNDAELEEHLGRSPLFESQKQKVRDSKNRTSAYADEVYWHRKLQVDSAVRTFSRALRFNGIFVLPEIKEKMAKLDKLLWDAFDEFEFNQEHKPVPRDRKAKDLFENVGSAELKSLEKDIQERLWSVRRVD
;
A
#
# COMPACT_ATOMS: atom_id res chain seq x y z
N MET A 1 27.24 -79.21 76.91
CA MET A 1 26.35 -78.35 76.10
C MET A 1 26.77 -76.87 76.20
N GLY A 2 27.95 -76.48 75.70
CA GLY A 2 28.42 -75.07 75.78
C GLY A 2 28.97 -74.51 74.47
N PHE A 3 29.23 -75.36 73.48
CA PHE A 3 29.84 -74.96 72.21
C PHE A 3 28.80 -74.51 71.16
N PHE A 4 27.58 -75.07 71.22
CA PHE A 4 26.52 -74.78 70.26
C PHE A 4 25.87 -73.40 70.45
N TRP A 5 25.82 -72.89 71.70
CA TRP A 5 25.24 -71.59 72.02
C TRP A 5 26.15 -70.42 71.60
N ASN A 6 27.48 -70.59 71.70
CA ASN A 6 28.44 -69.58 71.29
C ASN A 6 28.48 -69.42 69.76
N VAL A 7 28.41 -70.51 68.98
CA VAL A 7 28.40 -70.45 67.51
C VAL A 7 27.11 -69.82 66.97
N VAL A 8 25.96 -70.09 67.59
CA VAL A 8 24.67 -69.46 67.22
C VAL A 8 24.66 -67.96 67.57
N SER A 9 25.26 -67.54 68.68
CA SER A 9 25.38 -66.11 69.02
C SER A 9 26.36 -65.35 68.12
N MET A 10 27.43 -65.99 67.65
CA MET A 10 28.42 -65.40 66.74
C MET A 10 27.90 -65.32 65.30
N LEU A 11 27.14 -66.33 64.84
CA LEU A 11 26.46 -66.30 63.54
C LEU A 11 25.24 -65.35 63.56
N GLY A 12 24.50 -65.28 64.67
CA GLY A 12 23.42 -64.30 64.87
C GLY A 12 23.91 -62.85 64.94
N GLY A 13 25.07 -62.62 65.56
CA GLY A 13 25.74 -61.31 65.59
C GLY A 13 26.32 -60.89 64.24
N ALA A 14 26.96 -61.81 63.52
CA ALA A 14 27.54 -61.52 62.19
C ALA A 14 26.46 -61.27 61.12
N THR A 15 25.32 -61.96 61.19
CA THR A 15 24.18 -61.71 60.29
C THR A 15 23.46 -60.41 60.61
N ALA A 16 23.34 -60.02 61.88
CA ALA A 16 22.79 -58.73 62.28
C ALA A 16 23.67 -57.55 61.84
N ILE A 17 25.00 -57.68 61.93
CA ILE A 17 25.94 -56.65 61.45
C ILE A 17 25.91 -56.53 59.92
N LEU A 18 25.82 -57.64 59.19
CA LEU A 18 25.69 -57.62 57.73
C LEU A 18 24.35 -57.01 57.28
N LEU A 19 23.23 -57.33 57.93
CA LEU A 19 21.94 -56.73 57.63
C LEU A 19 21.90 -55.23 57.98
N ALA A 20 22.54 -54.81 59.07
CA ALA A 20 22.66 -53.40 59.44
C ALA A 20 23.52 -52.62 58.44
N LEU A 21 24.63 -53.20 57.95
CA LEU A 21 25.48 -52.57 56.92
C LEU A 21 24.76 -52.48 55.57
N VAL A 22 24.01 -53.51 55.17
CA VAL A 22 23.20 -53.49 53.95
C VAL A 22 22.05 -52.48 54.07
N GLY A 23 21.39 -52.40 55.22
CA GLY A 23 20.35 -51.41 55.49
C GLY A 23 20.87 -49.97 55.48
N ALA A 24 22.03 -49.72 56.08
CA ALA A 24 22.70 -48.42 56.08
C ALA A 24 23.15 -48.01 54.67
N ALA A 25 23.69 -48.95 53.88
CA ALA A 25 24.08 -48.71 52.49
C ALA A 25 22.86 -48.42 51.60
N TYR A 26 21.76 -49.16 51.77
CA TYR A 26 20.51 -48.91 51.05
C TYR A 26 19.91 -47.54 51.41
N TRP A 27 19.90 -47.17 52.69
CA TRP A 27 19.39 -45.87 53.14
C TRP A 27 20.27 -44.69 52.66
N ALA A 28 21.60 -44.84 52.73
CA ALA A 28 22.52 -43.84 52.19
C ALA A 28 22.39 -43.70 50.66
N PHE A 29 22.21 -44.80 49.95
CA PHE A 29 21.98 -44.79 48.50
C PHE A 29 20.64 -44.15 48.15
N GLN A 30 19.55 -44.48 48.86
CA GLN A 30 18.22 -43.92 48.62
C GLN A 30 18.22 -42.41 48.85
N THR A 31 18.78 -41.95 49.97
CA THR A 31 18.87 -40.51 50.27
C THR A 31 19.78 -39.75 49.31
N PHE A 32 20.86 -40.37 48.82
CA PHE A 32 21.71 -39.79 47.81
C PHE A 32 21.05 -39.76 46.43
N ALA A 33 20.38 -40.85 46.02
CA ALA A 33 19.68 -40.97 44.75
C ALA A 33 18.52 -39.97 44.66
N ASP A 34 17.74 -39.79 45.73
CA ASP A 34 16.64 -38.82 45.77
C ASP A 34 17.16 -37.39 45.61
N LYS A 35 18.23 -37.01 46.34
CA LYS A 35 18.85 -35.68 46.23
C LYS A 35 19.50 -35.44 44.88
N TRP A 36 20.18 -36.44 44.33
CA TRP A 36 20.82 -36.36 43.03
C TRP A 36 19.79 -36.26 41.90
N LEU A 37 18.73 -37.08 41.94
CA LEU A 37 17.63 -37.02 41.00
C LEU A 37 16.91 -35.67 41.08
N GLN A 38 16.58 -35.18 42.27
CA GLN A 38 15.96 -33.87 42.46
C GLN A 38 16.84 -32.76 41.87
N SER A 39 18.13 -32.74 42.18
CA SER A 39 19.06 -31.76 41.62
C SER A 39 19.13 -31.82 40.09
N LYS A 40 19.11 -33.02 39.49
CA LYS A 40 19.10 -33.16 38.03
C LYS A 40 17.77 -32.79 37.39
N PHE A 41 16.64 -33.06 38.04
CA PHE A 41 15.34 -32.60 37.59
C PHE A 41 15.20 -31.08 37.68
N ASP A 42 15.69 -30.47 38.77
CA ASP A 42 15.67 -29.02 38.96
C ASP A 42 16.55 -28.33 37.91
N GLU A 43 17.77 -28.83 37.68
CA GLU A 43 18.67 -28.32 36.63
C GLU A 43 18.02 -28.39 35.24
N ARG A 44 17.40 -29.52 34.88
CA ARG A 44 16.71 -29.68 33.59
C ARG A 44 15.45 -28.82 33.50
N LEU A 45 14.72 -28.63 34.60
CA LEU A 45 13.54 -27.76 34.62
C LEU A 45 13.91 -26.30 34.48
N GLU A 46 15.00 -25.86 35.12
CA GLU A 46 15.53 -24.51 34.96
C GLU A 46 16.04 -24.28 33.53
N GLU A 47 16.77 -25.25 32.96
CA GLU A 47 17.24 -25.21 31.58
C GLU A 47 16.06 -25.09 30.60
N LEU A 48 15.04 -25.96 30.73
CA LEU A 48 13.83 -25.91 29.90
C LEU A 48 13.03 -24.60 30.08
N ARG A 49 12.88 -24.12 31.31
CA ARG A 49 12.21 -22.82 31.56
C ARG A 49 12.97 -21.67 30.94
N HIS A 50 14.30 -21.70 31.00
CA HIS A 50 15.15 -20.68 30.41
C HIS A 50 15.06 -20.70 28.88
N GLU A 51 15.10 -21.89 28.26
CA GLU A 51 14.89 -22.06 26.82
C GLU A 51 13.51 -21.56 26.38
N GLN A 52 12.44 -21.97 27.07
CA GLN A 52 11.08 -21.49 26.79
C GLN A 52 10.95 -19.97 26.92
N THR A 53 11.56 -19.38 27.96
CA THR A 53 11.55 -17.93 28.15
C THR A 53 12.26 -17.23 26.99
N ARG A 54 13.41 -17.76 26.56
CA ARG A 54 14.19 -17.22 25.43
C ARG A 54 13.43 -17.33 24.11
N GLU A 55 12.76 -18.45 23.85
CA GLU A 55 11.91 -18.61 22.67
C GLU A 55 10.72 -17.65 22.68
N LEU A 56 10.06 -17.47 23.83
CA LEU A 56 8.97 -16.51 23.98
C LEU A 56 9.44 -15.07 23.75
N GLU A 57 10.60 -14.68 24.28
CA GLU A 57 11.18 -13.36 24.03
C GLU A 57 11.52 -13.16 22.55
N HIS A 58 12.12 -14.17 21.90
CA HIS A 58 12.42 -14.13 20.48
C HIS A 58 11.16 -14.02 19.62
N LEU A 59 10.12 -14.80 19.93
CA LEU A 59 8.83 -14.72 19.26
C LEU A 59 8.16 -13.36 19.47
N ARG A 60 8.13 -12.84 20.71
CA ARG A 60 7.60 -11.51 21.02
C ARG A 60 8.33 -10.43 20.23
N PHE A 61 9.65 -10.49 20.20
CA PHE A 61 10.48 -9.53 19.45
C PHE A 61 10.25 -9.62 17.93
N SER A 62 10.13 -10.83 17.39
CA SER A 62 9.82 -11.05 15.97
C SER A 62 8.44 -10.49 15.62
N ILE A 63 7.42 -10.80 16.42
CA ILE A 63 6.06 -10.29 16.25
C ILE A 63 6.04 -8.76 16.34
N SER A 64 6.69 -8.16 17.34
CA SER A 64 6.73 -6.70 17.48
C SER A 64 7.44 -6.05 16.30
N THR A 65 8.50 -6.66 15.78
CA THR A 65 9.23 -6.15 14.62
C THR A 65 8.39 -6.23 13.33
N MET A 66 7.68 -7.34 13.12
CA MET A 66 6.76 -7.47 11.97
C MET A 66 5.62 -6.47 12.06
N MET A 67 5.01 -6.32 13.24
CA MET A 67 3.94 -5.35 13.47
C MET A 67 4.42 -3.91 13.23
N ASP A 68 5.62 -3.52 13.71
CA ASP A 68 6.18 -2.18 13.45
C ASP A 68 6.37 -1.91 11.95
N ARG A 69 6.88 -2.90 11.20
CA ARG A 69 7.02 -2.79 9.74
C ARG A 69 5.67 -2.66 9.04
N THR A 70 4.69 -3.45 9.43
CA THR A 70 3.32 -3.41 8.88
C THR A 70 2.66 -2.07 9.18
N THR A 71 2.79 -1.55 10.41
CA THR A 71 2.27 -0.23 10.79
C THR A 71 2.89 0.87 9.95
N LYS A 72 4.23 0.90 9.80
CA LYS A 72 4.91 1.90 8.96
C LYS A 72 4.53 1.82 7.50
N LEU A 73 4.32 0.61 6.97
CA LEU A 73 3.84 0.44 5.60
C LEU A 73 2.43 1.00 5.44
N HIS A 74 1.54 0.71 6.38
CA HIS A 74 0.18 1.28 6.36
C HIS A 74 0.19 2.80 6.52
N GLU A 75 1.02 3.37 7.42
CA GLU A 75 1.17 4.82 7.53
C GLU A 75 1.58 5.46 6.20
N ARG A 76 2.52 4.83 5.48
CA ARG A 76 2.94 5.29 4.15
C ARG A 76 1.83 5.14 3.10
N GLU A 77 1.10 4.05 3.14
CA GLU A 77 -0.08 3.82 2.30
C GLU A 77 -1.15 4.89 2.54
N TYR A 78 -1.47 5.21 3.80
CA TYR A 78 -2.45 6.24 4.17
C TYR A 78 -2.06 7.65 3.74
N GLN A 79 -0.76 7.95 3.62
CA GLN A 79 -0.28 9.21 3.07
C GLN A 79 -0.32 9.22 1.54
N THR A 80 0.08 8.10 0.94
CA THR A 80 0.29 7.99 -0.51
C THR A 80 -1.01 7.84 -1.28
N LEU A 81 -1.95 7.04 -0.77
CA LEU A 81 -3.16 6.67 -1.48
C LEU A 81 -4.08 7.88 -1.76
N PRO A 82 -4.36 8.78 -0.79
CA PRO A 82 -5.13 9.99 -1.05
C PRO A 82 -4.45 10.92 -2.06
N GLN A 83 -3.12 11.05 -2.00
CA GLN A 83 -2.35 11.87 -2.93
C GLN A 83 -2.47 11.34 -4.37
N LEU A 84 -2.35 10.03 -4.57
CA LEU A 84 -2.52 9.41 -5.88
C LEU A 84 -3.96 9.57 -6.40
N TRP A 85 -4.94 9.45 -5.53
CA TRP A 85 -6.35 9.64 -5.88
C TRP A 85 -6.65 11.09 -6.32
N GLU A 86 -6.11 12.08 -5.61
CA GLU A 86 -6.23 13.49 -5.96
C GLU A 86 -5.67 13.76 -7.36
N GLN A 87 -4.44 13.31 -7.63
CA GLN A 87 -3.77 13.50 -8.91
C GLN A 87 -4.48 12.77 -10.07
N LEU A 88 -4.99 11.57 -9.82
CA LEU A 88 -5.83 10.85 -10.78
C LEU A 88 -7.10 11.62 -11.10
N SER A 89 -7.78 12.13 -10.08
CA SER A 89 -9.04 12.85 -10.23
C SER A 89 -8.85 14.16 -11.01
N GLU A 90 -7.76 14.88 -10.74
CA GLU A 90 -7.37 16.08 -11.48
C GLU A 90 -7.08 15.74 -12.95
N ALA A 91 -6.22 14.76 -13.21
CA ALA A 91 -5.91 14.31 -14.58
C ALA A 91 -7.17 13.87 -15.34
N TRP A 92 -8.06 13.14 -14.67
CA TRP A 92 -9.34 12.72 -15.24
C TRP A 92 -10.23 13.90 -15.62
N GLY A 93 -10.41 14.87 -14.71
CA GLY A 93 -11.20 16.07 -14.97
C GLY A 93 -10.64 16.89 -16.13
N GLU A 94 -9.32 17.08 -16.16
CA GLU A 94 -8.62 17.81 -17.22
C GLU A 94 -8.81 17.13 -18.58
N VAL A 95 -8.53 15.82 -18.69
CA VAL A 95 -8.72 15.05 -19.92
C VAL A 95 -10.18 15.08 -20.37
N ALA A 96 -11.14 14.82 -19.47
CA ALA A 96 -12.56 14.82 -19.79
C ALA A 96 -13.02 16.19 -20.33
N SER A 97 -12.55 17.29 -19.72
CA SER A 97 -12.87 18.65 -20.19
C SER A 97 -12.24 18.96 -21.55
N PHE A 98 -11.06 18.41 -21.82
CA PHE A 98 -10.28 18.67 -23.02
C PHE A 98 -10.84 17.95 -24.24
N ILE A 99 -11.16 16.65 -24.09
CA ILE A 99 -11.68 15.82 -25.18
C ILE A 99 -13.18 15.99 -25.43
N SER A 100 -13.88 16.74 -24.55
CA SER A 100 -15.31 17.00 -24.68
C SER A 100 -15.65 17.59 -26.05
N SER A 101 -16.69 17.03 -26.69
CA SER A 101 -17.21 17.56 -27.96
C SER A 101 -17.87 18.93 -27.78
N VAL A 102 -18.33 19.23 -26.56
CA VAL A 102 -18.96 20.49 -26.19
C VAL A 102 -17.97 21.22 -25.29
N GLN A 103 -17.03 21.93 -25.92
CA GLN A 103 -16.14 22.82 -25.19
C GLN A 103 -16.88 24.12 -24.87
N ALA A 104 -16.86 24.53 -23.59
CA ALA A 104 -17.45 25.78 -23.12
C ALA A 104 -16.56 26.97 -23.52
N LEU A 105 -16.45 27.25 -24.82
CA LEU A 105 -15.73 28.40 -25.34
C LEU A 105 -16.67 29.60 -25.48
N PRO A 106 -16.23 30.81 -25.12
CA PRO A 106 -17.02 32.02 -25.28
C PRO A 106 -17.17 32.38 -26.76
N ASP A 107 -18.34 32.89 -27.14
CA ASP A 107 -18.56 33.40 -28.50
C ASP A 107 -18.02 34.83 -28.66
N LEU A 108 -16.71 34.93 -28.92
CA LEU A 108 -16.02 36.22 -29.10
C LEU A 108 -16.50 37.01 -30.32
N SER A 109 -17.13 36.34 -31.28
CA SER A 109 -17.66 37.01 -32.49
C SER A 109 -18.89 37.86 -32.20
N ARG A 110 -19.51 37.69 -31.02
CA ARG A 110 -20.66 38.49 -30.55
C ARG A 110 -20.27 39.57 -29.55
N MET A 111 -19.03 39.58 -29.07
CA MET A 111 -18.54 40.56 -28.11
C MET A 111 -18.23 41.88 -28.81
N ASN A 112 -18.54 42.99 -28.15
CA ASN A 112 -18.03 44.29 -28.56
C ASN A 112 -16.53 44.43 -28.25
N ASP A 113 -15.88 45.47 -28.76
CA ASP A 113 -14.42 45.59 -28.63
C ASP A 113 -13.97 45.77 -27.16
N ALA A 114 -14.76 46.42 -26.31
CA ALA A 114 -14.43 46.56 -24.88
C ALA A 114 -14.52 45.21 -24.14
N GLU A 115 -15.58 44.43 -24.39
CA GLU A 115 -15.75 43.08 -23.85
C GLU A 115 -14.65 42.13 -24.34
N LEU A 116 -14.26 42.25 -25.61
CA LEU A 116 -13.19 41.45 -26.20
C LEU A 116 -11.85 41.73 -25.51
N GLU A 117 -11.49 43.00 -25.31
CA GLU A 117 -10.24 43.35 -24.63
C GLU A 117 -10.23 42.91 -23.16
N GLU A 118 -11.35 43.03 -22.46
CA GLU A 118 -11.46 42.52 -21.09
C GLU A 118 -11.26 40.99 -21.06
N HIS A 119 -11.89 40.27 -21.99
CA HIS A 119 -11.75 38.82 -22.08
C HIS A 119 -10.32 38.40 -22.41
N LEU A 120 -9.72 39.01 -23.45
CA LEU A 120 -8.34 38.73 -23.86
C LEU A 120 -7.34 39.11 -22.77
N GLY A 121 -7.62 40.15 -21.98
CA GLY A 121 -6.83 40.57 -20.82
C GLY A 121 -6.75 39.50 -19.72
N ARG A 122 -7.80 38.70 -19.54
CA ARG A 122 -7.86 37.59 -18.56
C ARG A 122 -7.43 36.23 -19.15
N SER A 123 -7.27 36.15 -20.46
CA SER A 123 -6.90 34.91 -21.15
C SER A 123 -5.41 34.56 -20.96
N PRO A 124 -5.02 33.27 -21.06
CA PRO A 124 -3.62 32.85 -20.97
C PRO A 124 -2.80 33.16 -22.24
N LEU A 125 -3.43 33.77 -23.27
CA LEU A 125 -2.80 34.01 -24.55
C LEU A 125 -1.66 35.04 -24.45
N PHE A 126 -0.60 34.86 -25.23
CA PHE A 126 0.42 35.90 -25.41
C PHE A 126 -0.14 37.06 -26.24
N GLU A 127 0.44 38.26 -26.12
CA GLU A 127 -0.02 39.43 -26.88
C GLU A 127 -0.02 39.20 -28.40
N SER A 128 0.97 38.46 -28.92
CA SER A 128 1.00 38.08 -30.34
C SER A 128 -0.18 37.19 -30.75
N GLN A 129 -0.64 36.31 -29.87
CA GLN A 129 -1.80 35.44 -30.10
C GLN A 129 -3.10 36.25 -29.97
N LYS A 130 -3.21 37.12 -28.96
CA LYS A 130 -4.34 38.04 -28.81
C LYS A 130 -4.52 38.90 -30.05
N GLN A 131 -3.43 39.40 -30.63
CA GLN A 131 -3.48 40.18 -31.87
C GLN A 131 -4.06 39.38 -33.04
N LYS A 132 -3.67 38.11 -33.22
CA LYS A 132 -4.28 37.24 -34.24
C LYS A 132 -5.78 37.06 -34.02
N VAL A 133 -6.24 36.96 -32.76
CA VAL A 133 -7.67 36.87 -32.45
C VAL A 133 -8.39 38.16 -32.84
N ARG A 134 -7.81 39.33 -32.54
CA ARG A 134 -8.36 40.64 -32.92
C ARG A 134 -8.50 40.79 -34.43
N ASP A 135 -7.47 40.39 -35.17
CA ASP A 135 -7.38 40.56 -36.63
C ASP A 135 -8.18 39.50 -37.40
N SER A 136 -8.65 38.44 -36.73
CA SER A 136 -9.39 37.36 -37.36
C SER A 136 -10.82 37.78 -37.74
N LYS A 137 -11.27 37.33 -38.91
CA LYS A 137 -12.68 37.42 -39.33
C LYS A 137 -13.61 36.62 -38.43
N ASN A 138 -13.12 35.50 -37.88
CA ASN A 138 -13.84 34.67 -36.92
C ASN A 138 -13.01 34.62 -35.64
N ARG A 139 -13.29 35.57 -34.73
CA ARG A 139 -12.58 35.74 -33.46
C ARG A 139 -12.73 34.49 -32.59
N THR A 140 -13.92 33.88 -32.57
CA THR A 140 -14.23 32.66 -31.79
C THR A 140 -13.36 31.48 -32.23
N SER A 141 -13.26 31.23 -33.54
CA SER A 141 -12.42 30.14 -34.07
C SER A 141 -10.94 30.39 -33.83
N ALA A 142 -10.46 31.62 -34.07
CA ALA A 142 -9.05 31.95 -33.84
C ALA A 142 -8.65 31.80 -32.36
N TYR A 143 -9.54 32.20 -31.45
CA TYR A 143 -9.31 31.98 -30.02
C TYR A 143 -9.29 30.51 -29.65
N ALA A 144 -10.21 29.71 -30.20
CA ALA A 144 -10.25 28.26 -29.97
C ALA A 144 -8.92 27.58 -30.41
N ASP A 145 -8.39 27.97 -31.57
CA ASP A 145 -7.13 27.43 -32.09
C ASP A 145 -5.92 27.84 -31.25
N GLU A 146 -5.88 29.09 -30.78
CA GLU A 146 -4.76 29.58 -29.96
C GLU A 146 -4.81 29.05 -28.52
N VAL A 147 -6.00 28.96 -27.91
CA VAL A 147 -6.17 28.45 -26.54
C VAL A 147 -5.96 26.94 -26.45
N TYR A 148 -6.15 26.20 -27.56
CA TYR A 148 -5.95 24.76 -27.64
C TYR A 148 -4.57 24.35 -27.12
N TRP A 149 -3.51 25.03 -27.54
CA TRP A 149 -2.13 24.68 -27.16
C TRP A 149 -1.86 24.88 -25.67
N HIS A 150 -2.42 25.94 -25.08
CA HIS A 150 -2.32 26.18 -23.64
C HIS A 150 -3.03 25.09 -22.84
N ARG A 151 -4.24 24.70 -23.28
CA ARG A 151 -5.00 23.61 -22.65
C ARG A 151 -4.32 22.25 -22.83
N LYS A 152 -3.76 21.98 -24.01
CA LYS A 152 -2.99 20.76 -24.29
C LYS A 152 -1.84 20.60 -23.29
N LEU A 153 -1.06 21.66 -23.06
CA LEU A 153 0.05 21.66 -22.10
C LEU A 153 -0.42 21.44 -20.66
N GLN A 154 -1.53 22.05 -20.26
CA GLN A 154 -2.13 21.84 -18.94
C GLN A 154 -2.52 20.37 -18.73
N VAL A 155 -3.21 19.78 -19.70
CA VAL A 155 -3.66 18.38 -19.65
C VAL A 155 -2.48 17.41 -19.66
N ASP A 156 -1.51 17.60 -20.57
CA ASP A 156 -0.28 16.80 -20.61
C ASP A 156 0.47 16.84 -19.27
N SER A 157 0.56 18.02 -18.65
CA SER A 157 1.16 18.18 -17.31
C SER A 157 0.39 17.40 -16.23
N ALA A 158 -0.94 17.47 -16.22
CA ALA A 158 -1.76 16.76 -15.24
C ALA A 158 -1.60 15.23 -15.38
N VAL A 159 -1.71 14.71 -16.61
CA VAL A 159 -1.56 13.27 -16.88
C VAL A 159 -0.15 12.80 -16.52
N ARG A 160 0.92 13.50 -16.95
CA ARG A 160 2.30 13.15 -16.58
C ARG A 160 2.54 13.17 -15.08
N THR A 161 1.93 14.13 -14.37
CA THR A 161 2.07 14.26 -12.92
C THR A 161 1.51 13.03 -12.23
N PHE A 162 0.30 12.61 -12.61
CA PHE A 162 -0.29 11.37 -12.10
C PHE A 162 0.52 10.13 -12.47
N SER A 163 0.87 9.93 -13.75
CA SER A 163 1.63 8.74 -14.18
C SER A 163 2.98 8.63 -13.44
N ARG A 164 3.65 9.78 -13.24
CA ARG A 164 4.91 9.85 -12.50
C ARG A 164 4.70 9.46 -11.04
N ALA A 165 3.71 10.04 -10.39
CA ALA A 165 3.40 9.75 -9.00
C ALA A 165 3.04 8.27 -8.79
N LEU A 166 2.22 7.69 -9.67
CA LEU A 166 1.86 6.27 -9.62
C LEU A 166 3.08 5.36 -9.77
N ARG A 167 4.02 5.71 -10.66
CA ARG A 167 5.27 4.93 -10.83
C ARG A 167 6.15 4.96 -9.58
N PHE A 168 6.32 6.12 -8.95
CA PHE A 168 7.19 6.24 -7.78
C PHE A 168 6.55 5.75 -6.49
N ASN A 169 5.27 6.07 -6.29
CA ASN A 169 4.59 5.85 -5.02
C ASN A 169 3.68 4.61 -5.04
N GLY A 170 3.39 4.05 -6.22
CA GLY A 170 2.54 2.86 -6.36
C GLY A 170 3.14 1.58 -5.76
N ILE A 171 4.36 1.60 -5.22
CA ILE A 171 4.90 0.49 -4.41
C ILE A 171 4.24 0.41 -3.02
N PHE A 172 3.71 1.52 -2.52
CA PHE A 172 3.06 1.60 -1.20
C PHE A 172 1.55 1.35 -1.24
N VAL A 173 1.01 1.05 -2.42
CA VAL A 173 -0.42 0.82 -2.65
C VAL A 173 -0.66 -0.67 -2.87
N LEU A 174 -1.82 -1.16 -2.43
CA LEU A 174 -2.25 -2.53 -2.71
C LEU A 174 -2.22 -2.84 -4.22
N PRO A 175 -1.71 -4.01 -4.64
CA PRO A 175 -1.59 -4.36 -6.06
C PRO A 175 -2.87 -4.18 -6.86
N GLU A 176 -4.02 -4.53 -6.29
CA GLU A 176 -5.32 -4.48 -6.95
C GLU A 176 -5.74 -3.03 -7.25
N ILE A 177 -5.54 -2.12 -6.29
CA ILE A 177 -5.80 -0.68 -6.45
C ILE A 177 -4.82 -0.09 -7.47
N LYS A 178 -3.54 -0.47 -7.39
CA LYS A 178 -2.49 -0.02 -8.31
C LYS A 178 -2.81 -0.43 -9.75
N GLU A 179 -3.25 -1.66 -9.98
CA GLU A 179 -3.62 -2.16 -11.30
C GLU A 179 -4.80 -1.37 -11.90
N LYS A 180 -5.82 -1.06 -11.10
CA LYS A 180 -6.93 -0.21 -11.52
C LYS A 180 -6.48 1.22 -11.84
N MET A 181 -5.62 1.81 -11.01
CA MET A 181 -5.01 3.11 -11.30
C MET A 181 -4.19 3.10 -12.59
N ALA A 182 -3.42 2.05 -12.84
CA ALA A 182 -2.62 1.91 -14.06
C ALA A 182 -3.50 1.71 -15.30
N LYS A 183 -4.64 1.01 -15.17
CA LYS A 183 -5.63 0.89 -16.25
C LYS A 183 -6.23 2.26 -16.59
N LEU A 184 -6.56 3.07 -15.59
CA LEU A 184 -7.06 4.44 -15.80
C LEU A 184 -5.98 5.36 -16.38
N ASP A 185 -4.72 5.24 -15.93
CA ASP A 185 -3.56 5.95 -16.50
C ASP A 185 -3.46 5.70 -18.01
N LYS A 186 -3.60 4.44 -18.42
CA LYS A 186 -3.60 4.08 -19.84
C LYS A 186 -4.77 4.72 -20.60
N LEU A 187 -5.98 4.66 -20.05
CA LEU A 187 -7.16 5.27 -20.68
C LEU A 187 -7.02 6.79 -20.83
N LEU A 188 -6.39 7.47 -19.87
CA LEU A 188 -6.08 8.90 -19.94
C LEU A 188 -5.16 9.21 -21.12
N TRP A 189 -4.04 8.49 -21.23
CA TRP A 189 -3.08 8.66 -22.33
C TRP A 189 -3.71 8.33 -23.68
N ASP A 190 -4.37 7.19 -23.81
CA ASP A 190 -4.98 6.76 -25.07
C ASP A 190 -5.99 7.81 -25.58
N ALA A 191 -6.84 8.36 -24.69
CA ALA A 191 -7.84 9.37 -25.07
C ALA A 191 -7.21 10.74 -25.37
N PHE A 192 -6.20 11.15 -24.60
CA PHE A 192 -5.46 12.39 -24.83
C PHE A 192 -4.72 12.35 -26.18
N ASP A 193 -3.96 11.29 -26.44
CA ASP A 193 -3.18 11.10 -27.67
C ASP A 193 -4.10 11.01 -28.90
N GLU A 194 -5.23 10.30 -28.80
CA GLU A 194 -6.22 10.24 -29.89
C GLU A 194 -6.79 11.63 -30.21
N PHE A 195 -7.09 12.42 -29.18
CA PHE A 195 -7.63 13.77 -29.38
C PHE A 195 -6.59 14.73 -29.97
N GLU A 196 -5.34 14.66 -29.50
CA GLU A 196 -4.20 15.36 -30.08
C GLU A 196 -4.03 15.01 -31.57
N PHE A 197 -3.94 13.73 -31.87
CA PHE A 197 -3.79 13.24 -33.24
C PHE A 197 -4.91 13.74 -34.16
N ASN A 198 -6.16 13.69 -33.67
CA ASN A 198 -7.32 14.18 -34.41
C ASN A 198 -7.28 15.70 -34.69
N GLN A 199 -6.68 16.48 -33.79
CA GLN A 199 -6.57 17.93 -33.95
C GLN A 199 -5.41 18.33 -34.87
N GLU A 200 -4.27 17.63 -34.76
CA GLU A 200 -3.08 17.91 -35.56
C GLU A 200 -3.24 17.45 -37.01
N HIS A 201 -3.76 16.23 -37.23
CA HIS A 201 -3.83 15.63 -38.56
C HIS A 201 -5.19 15.76 -39.24
N LYS A 202 -6.24 16.11 -38.48
CA LYS A 202 -7.62 16.28 -38.98
C LYS A 202 -8.08 15.12 -39.90
N PRO A 203 -7.90 13.84 -39.49
CA PRO A 203 -8.29 12.71 -40.30
C PRO A 203 -9.81 12.67 -40.53
N VAL A 204 -10.23 12.11 -41.67
CA VAL A 204 -11.64 11.93 -42.03
C VAL A 204 -11.89 10.46 -42.35
N PRO A 205 -12.68 9.72 -41.55
CA PRO A 205 -13.33 10.15 -40.30
C PRO A 205 -12.33 10.33 -39.14
N ARG A 206 -12.71 11.11 -38.13
CA ARG A 206 -11.95 11.21 -36.86
C ARG A 206 -12.03 9.90 -36.08
N ASP A 207 -10.93 9.49 -35.46
CA ASP A 207 -10.97 8.36 -34.51
C ASP A 207 -11.68 8.79 -33.22
N ARG A 208 -12.38 7.86 -32.59
CA ARG A 208 -13.15 8.08 -31.35
C ARG A 208 -13.05 6.90 -30.38
N LYS A 209 -12.30 5.86 -30.73
CA LYS A 209 -12.29 4.60 -29.97
C LYS A 209 -11.76 4.82 -28.56
N ALA A 210 -10.64 5.53 -28.42
CA ALA A 210 -10.04 5.78 -27.13
C ALA A 210 -10.91 6.72 -26.28
N LYS A 211 -11.48 7.76 -26.90
CA LYS A 211 -12.46 8.63 -26.25
C LYS A 211 -13.67 7.83 -25.74
N ASP A 212 -14.27 6.99 -26.57
CA ASP A 212 -15.44 6.20 -26.20
C ASP A 212 -15.11 5.20 -25.08
N LEU A 213 -13.91 4.60 -25.09
CA LEU A 213 -13.44 3.74 -24.01
C LEU A 213 -13.24 4.52 -22.70
N PHE A 214 -12.63 5.70 -22.77
CA PHE A 214 -12.46 6.58 -21.63
C PHE A 214 -13.82 6.95 -21.00
N GLU A 215 -14.77 7.43 -21.80
CA GLU A 215 -16.08 7.84 -21.29
C GLU A 215 -16.90 6.66 -20.74
N ASN A 216 -17.00 5.56 -21.49
CA ASN A 216 -17.90 4.46 -21.14
C ASN A 216 -17.30 3.47 -20.13
N VAL A 217 -16.06 3.04 -20.36
CA VAL A 217 -15.38 2.05 -19.51
C VAL A 217 -14.69 2.76 -18.36
N GLY A 218 -13.93 3.82 -18.65
CA GLY A 218 -13.15 4.52 -17.64
C GLY A 218 -14.01 5.13 -16.53
N SER A 219 -15.20 5.67 -16.83
CA SER A 219 -16.10 6.21 -15.80
C SER A 219 -16.58 5.14 -14.81
N ALA A 220 -16.82 3.91 -15.28
CA ALA A 220 -17.22 2.80 -14.42
C ALA A 220 -16.04 2.31 -13.57
N GLU A 221 -14.85 2.23 -14.17
CA GLU A 221 -13.62 1.86 -13.48
C GLU A 221 -13.23 2.88 -12.40
N LEU A 222 -13.36 4.19 -12.69
CA LEU A 222 -13.09 5.25 -11.73
C LEU A 222 -13.99 5.15 -10.50
N LYS A 223 -15.29 4.92 -10.69
CA LYS A 223 -16.25 4.70 -9.59
C LYS A 223 -15.95 3.42 -8.81
N SER A 224 -15.57 2.35 -9.49
CA SER A 224 -15.15 1.11 -8.82
C SER A 224 -13.90 1.34 -7.97
N LEU A 225 -12.91 2.05 -8.50
CA LEU A 225 -11.68 2.39 -7.80
C LEU A 225 -11.96 3.27 -6.58
N GLU A 226 -12.83 4.28 -6.71
CA GLU A 226 -13.25 5.12 -5.59
C GLU A 226 -13.80 4.28 -4.44
N LYS A 227 -14.67 3.31 -4.76
CA LYS A 227 -15.25 2.39 -3.78
C LYS A 227 -14.16 1.56 -3.09
N ASP A 228 -13.22 0.99 -3.84
CA ASP A 228 -12.12 0.19 -3.26
C ASP A 228 -11.23 1.04 -2.33
N ILE A 229 -10.95 2.30 -2.72
CA ILE A 229 -10.18 3.24 -1.90
C ILE A 229 -10.96 3.60 -0.63
N GLN A 230 -12.26 3.86 -0.73
CA GLN A 230 -13.11 4.12 0.43
C GLN A 230 -13.15 2.91 1.36
N GLU A 231 -13.39 1.70 0.83
CA GLU A 231 -13.35 0.47 1.61
C GLU A 231 -11.99 0.28 2.27
N ARG A 232 -10.89 0.60 1.59
CA ARG A 232 -9.54 0.49 2.15
C ARG A 232 -9.31 1.48 3.29
N LEU A 233 -9.71 2.74 3.13
CA LEU A 233 -9.47 3.79 4.12
C LEU A 233 -10.43 3.70 5.32
N TRP A 234 -11.67 3.27 5.10
CA TRP A 234 -12.74 3.25 6.09
C TRP A 234 -13.05 1.86 6.67
N SER A 235 -12.42 0.80 6.16
CA SER A 235 -12.45 -0.49 6.85
C SER A 235 -11.63 -0.41 8.13
N VAL A 236 -12.26 0.12 9.19
CA VAL A 236 -11.89 -0.17 10.56
C VAL A 236 -11.94 -1.69 10.66
N ARG A 237 -10.79 -2.36 10.69
CA ARG A 237 -10.77 -3.81 10.95
C ARG A 237 -11.54 -4.04 12.24
N ARG A 238 -12.72 -4.66 12.13
CA ARG A 238 -13.19 -5.56 13.16
C ARG A 238 -12.11 -6.64 13.25
N VAL A 239 -11.27 -6.52 14.26
CA VAL A 239 -10.39 -7.59 14.67
C VAL A 239 -11.33 -8.64 15.26
N ASP A 240 -11.61 -9.67 14.46
CA ASP A 240 -12.17 -10.92 14.96
C ASP A 240 -11.07 -11.73 15.67
#